data_AF-A0A938VND2-F1
#
_entry.id   AF-A0A938VND2-F1
#
_cell.length_a   1.000
_cell.length_b   1.000
_cell.length_c   1.000
_cell.angle_alpha   90.00
_cell.angle_beta   90.00
_cell.angle_gamma   90.00
#
_symmetry.space_group_name_H-M   'P 1'
#
loop_
_entity.id
_entity.type
_entity.pdbx_description
1 polymer ?
#
loop_
_entity_poly.entity_id
_entity_poly.type
_entity_poly.pdbx_seq_one_letter_code
_entity_poly.pdbx_strand_id
1 'polypeptide(L)'
;MADGGGDSPVAAAGAAGVGARTARRGWLNRTVLGMGLTSLFADMNYEMSTAILPGFLATLGLPAAVLGVTEGIADAVSSFSKLGAGWLSDGLRRRKPLVLLGYGLTVVSQAFFAIASGWPLIVLGRVVGWLGRGIRRPARDAMLAESIAAADRGKAFGFHRAGDSLGAVLGPLIGAGVIALLGRGFGADDTAAFRVLFLLSLVPGFAAVLAFGFMVGEVPGRPIVRRHLIESVRKFPIPFRRYLAGVGVFGAGDFAHALLVLVAAQLLSAAHGVVAAAQIAAVIYALRNAVHTAASFPVGALSDRIGRRGLLAGGYLLGAGTMVGFALTAATGAASVPLLAVLFALAGAYIAVEEALEAALTADLVPDRTNRGTAYGVLGTVNGVGDLVSSSVVGALWAIGPAWGFVYAAATMTAGAAVSHLRR
;
A
#
# COMPACT_ATOMS: atom_id res chain seq x y z
N MET A 1 50.90 -61.23 13.71
CA MET A 1 50.24 -60.24 14.60
C MET A 1 50.09 -58.97 13.76
N ALA A 2 49.08 -58.86 12.91
CA ALA A 2 47.68 -58.58 13.23
C ALA A 2 47.57 -57.32 14.10
N ASP A 3 47.23 -56.18 13.48
CA ASP A 3 46.23 -55.29 14.08
C ASP A 3 45.51 -54.50 13.00
N GLY A 4 44.20 -54.76 12.90
CA GLY A 4 43.28 -54.13 11.98
C GLY A 4 42.55 -52.98 12.67
N GLY A 5 42.67 -51.78 12.11
CA GLY A 5 41.84 -50.65 12.50
C GLY A 5 40.44 -50.80 11.93
N GLY A 6 39.52 -51.32 12.74
CA GLY A 6 38.10 -51.36 12.43
C GLY A 6 37.47 -49.97 12.55
N ASP A 7 37.03 -49.43 11.42
CA ASP A 7 36.10 -48.30 11.37
C ASP A 7 34.80 -48.68 12.10
N SER A 8 34.53 -47.99 13.21
CA SER A 8 33.29 -48.14 13.97
C SER A 8 32.14 -47.39 13.29
N PRO A 9 31.01 -48.04 12.92
CA PRO A 9 29.92 -47.41 12.17
C PRO A 9 28.98 -46.53 13.03
N VAL A 10 29.42 -46.06 14.21
CA VAL A 10 28.53 -45.39 15.19
C VAL A 10 28.36 -43.89 14.93
N ALA A 11 29.20 -43.27 14.10
CA ALA A 11 29.14 -41.82 13.85
C ALA A 11 28.11 -41.38 12.78
N ALA A 12 27.53 -42.31 12.02
CA ALA A 12 26.61 -41.98 10.91
C ALA A 12 25.11 -41.89 11.32
N ALA A 13 24.74 -42.34 12.52
CA ALA A 13 23.33 -42.42 12.93
C ALA A 13 22.77 -41.14 13.59
N GLY A 14 23.64 -40.17 13.97
CA GLY A 14 23.21 -38.95 14.66
C GLY A 14 22.71 -37.82 13.77
N ALA A 15 23.07 -37.80 12.48
CA ALA A 15 22.75 -36.70 11.57
C ALA A 15 21.41 -36.88 10.82
N ALA A 16 20.84 -38.09 10.82
CA ALA A 16 19.60 -38.39 10.09
C ALA A 16 18.31 -38.19 10.92
N GLY A 17 18.41 -37.96 12.24
CA GLY A 17 17.27 -38.02 13.16
C GLY A 17 16.58 -36.70 13.53
N VAL A 18 17.18 -35.54 13.20
CA VAL A 18 16.66 -34.21 13.61
C VAL A 18 15.91 -33.49 12.48
N GLY A 19 16.07 -33.92 11.23
CA GLY A 19 15.44 -33.30 10.05
C GLY A 19 14.05 -33.83 9.67
N ALA A 20 13.55 -34.90 10.31
CA ALA A 20 12.44 -35.70 9.79
C ALA A 20 11.19 -35.79 10.69
N ARG A 21 10.97 -34.84 11.60
CA ARG A 21 9.76 -34.79 12.47
C ARG A 21 9.05 -33.44 12.53
N THR A 22 9.13 -32.63 11.47
CA THR A 22 8.04 -31.71 11.19
C THR A 22 6.96 -32.48 10.45
N ALA A 23 5.96 -32.97 11.19
CA ALA A 23 4.68 -33.35 10.59
C ALA A 23 4.32 -32.28 9.54
N ARG A 24 4.03 -32.69 8.30
CA ARG A 24 3.62 -31.81 7.19
C ARG A 24 2.36 -31.05 7.60
N ARG A 25 2.50 -30.01 8.42
CA ARG A 25 1.46 -29.01 8.63
C ARG A 25 1.23 -28.40 7.28
N GLY A 26 -0.01 -28.45 6.80
CA GLY A 26 -0.39 -27.79 5.54
C GLY A 26 0.09 -26.34 5.54
N TRP A 27 0.38 -25.82 4.35
CA TRP A 27 0.84 -24.44 4.17
C TRP A 27 -0.12 -23.42 4.82
N LEU A 28 -1.42 -23.74 4.87
CA LEU A 28 -2.42 -22.99 5.62
C LEU A 28 -2.44 -23.41 7.09
N ASN A 29 -1.46 -22.94 7.85
CA ASN A 29 -1.39 -23.13 9.30
C ASN A 29 -2.03 -21.95 10.05
N ARG A 30 -2.14 -22.05 11.39
CA ARG A 30 -2.71 -21.00 12.24
C ARG A 30 -2.04 -19.63 12.04
N THR A 31 -0.72 -19.60 11.80
CA THR A 31 0.01 -18.36 11.54
C THR A 31 -0.39 -17.75 10.20
N VAL A 32 -0.46 -18.54 9.13
CA VAL A 32 -0.87 -18.04 7.81
C VAL A 32 -2.33 -17.56 7.81
N LEU A 33 -3.22 -18.31 8.46
CA LEU A 33 -4.60 -17.87 8.66
C LEU A 33 -4.67 -16.57 9.46
N GLY A 34 -3.91 -16.50 10.57
CA GLY A 34 -3.79 -15.29 11.38
C GLY A 34 -3.26 -14.09 10.59
N MET A 35 -2.24 -14.28 9.75
CA MET A 35 -1.69 -13.24 8.88
C MET A 35 -2.71 -12.77 7.84
N GLY A 36 -3.49 -13.67 7.24
CA GLY A 36 -4.54 -13.30 6.28
C GLY A 36 -5.70 -12.55 6.93
N LEU A 37 -6.20 -13.00 8.08
CA LEU A 37 -7.25 -12.31 8.84
C LEU A 37 -6.78 -10.94 9.33
N THR A 38 -5.56 -10.88 9.86
CA THR A 38 -4.96 -9.61 10.30
C THR A 38 -4.90 -8.61 9.15
N SER A 39 -4.50 -9.07 7.97
CA SER A 39 -4.43 -8.26 6.76
C SER A 39 -5.77 -7.75 6.28
N LEU A 40 -6.75 -8.65 6.18
CA LEU A 40 -8.14 -8.31 5.88
C LEU A 40 -8.66 -7.20 6.79
N PHE A 41 -8.56 -7.40 8.10
CA PHE A 41 -9.10 -6.44 9.07
C PHE A 41 -8.30 -5.13 9.11
N ALA A 42 -6.97 -5.19 8.95
CA ALA A 42 -6.14 -3.99 8.97
C ALA A 42 -6.37 -3.11 7.74
N ASP A 43 -6.44 -3.68 6.54
CA ASP A 43 -6.75 -2.90 5.34
C ASP A 43 -8.23 -2.49 5.32
N MET A 44 -9.16 -3.28 5.86
CA MET A 44 -10.56 -2.86 6.02
C MET A 44 -10.71 -1.63 6.94
N ASN A 45 -10.06 -1.63 8.11
CA ASN A 45 -10.00 -0.45 9.01
C ASN A 45 -9.52 0.79 8.24
N TYR A 46 -8.37 0.62 7.59
CA TYR A 46 -7.65 1.69 6.96
C TYR A 46 -8.42 2.29 5.77
N GLU A 47 -8.86 1.44 4.84
CA GLU A 47 -9.49 1.81 3.58
C GLU A 47 -10.90 2.35 3.77
N MET A 48 -11.61 1.88 4.80
CA MET A 48 -12.89 2.46 5.22
C MET A 48 -12.74 3.94 5.57
N SER A 49 -11.67 4.29 6.28
CA SER A 49 -11.41 5.65 6.74
C SER A 49 -10.86 6.53 5.62
N THR A 50 -9.96 6.00 4.77
CA THR A 50 -9.41 6.75 3.63
C THR A 50 -10.46 7.10 2.58
N ALA A 51 -11.41 6.21 2.32
CA ALA A 51 -12.44 6.45 1.30
C ALA A 51 -13.41 7.58 1.67
N ILE A 52 -13.59 7.88 2.95
CA ILE A 52 -14.53 8.90 3.44
C ILE A 52 -13.83 10.15 3.99
N LEU A 53 -12.52 10.07 4.26
CA LEU A 53 -11.73 11.18 4.78
C LEU A 53 -11.87 12.47 3.95
N PRO A 54 -11.82 12.46 2.60
CA PRO A 54 -12.01 13.68 1.81
C PRO A 54 -13.37 14.36 2.04
N GLY A 55 -14.43 13.57 2.16
CA GLY A 55 -15.78 14.06 2.48
C GLY A 55 -15.83 14.71 3.87
N PHE A 56 -15.20 14.09 4.86
CA PHE A 56 -15.08 14.66 6.21
C PHE A 56 -14.32 15.99 6.22
N LEU A 57 -13.18 16.10 5.52
CA LEU A 57 -12.47 17.38 5.38
C LEU A 57 -13.36 18.46 4.74
N ALA A 58 -14.15 18.10 3.72
CA ALA A 58 -15.08 19.02 3.09
C ALA A 58 -16.15 19.53 4.06
N THR A 59 -16.70 18.66 4.93
CA THR A 59 -17.65 19.10 5.97
C THR A 59 -17.04 20.01 7.04
N LEU A 60 -15.71 19.93 7.25
CA LEU A 60 -14.97 20.84 8.12
C LEU A 60 -14.54 22.14 7.41
N GLY A 61 -14.87 22.31 6.12
CA GLY A 61 -14.44 23.47 5.33
C GLY A 61 -12.93 23.52 5.09
N LEU A 62 -12.22 22.39 5.21
CA LEU A 62 -10.77 22.34 5.03
C LEU A 62 -10.41 22.31 3.53
N PRO A 63 -9.39 23.08 3.10
CA PRO A 63 -8.99 23.12 1.70
C PRO A 63 -8.33 21.81 1.26
N ALA A 64 -8.44 21.48 -0.02
CA ALA A 64 -7.83 20.28 -0.63
C ALA A 64 -6.32 20.18 -0.40
N ALA A 65 -5.63 21.32 -0.28
CA ALA A 65 -4.21 21.38 0.06
C ALA A 65 -3.89 20.68 1.40
N VAL A 66 -4.80 20.73 2.38
CA VAL A 66 -4.64 19.97 3.64
C VAL A 66 -4.60 18.48 3.35
N LEU A 67 -5.51 17.96 2.51
CA LEU A 67 -5.51 16.56 2.14
C LEU A 67 -4.20 16.19 1.42
N GLY A 68 -3.81 16.94 0.39
CA GLY A 68 -2.58 16.67 -0.37
C GLY A 68 -1.32 16.66 0.50
N VAL A 69 -1.15 17.64 1.38
CA VAL A 69 0.00 17.71 2.32
C VAL A 69 -0.08 16.59 3.36
N THR A 70 -1.27 16.30 3.88
CA THR A 70 -1.47 15.22 4.87
C THR A 70 -1.07 13.87 4.30
N GLU A 71 -1.53 13.57 3.08
CA GLU A 71 -1.20 12.32 2.39
C GLU A 71 0.29 12.26 2.03
N GLY A 72 0.85 13.33 1.47
CA GLY A 72 2.26 13.38 1.12
C GLY A 72 3.19 13.17 2.32
N ILE A 73 2.90 13.83 3.46
CA ILE A 73 3.65 13.62 4.72
C ILE A 73 3.48 12.19 5.19
N ALA A 74 2.26 11.63 5.12
CA ALA A 74 2.01 10.28 5.55
C ALA A 74 2.87 9.29 4.73
N ASP A 75 2.82 9.37 3.40
CA ASP A 75 3.56 8.47 2.51
C ASP A 75 5.08 8.58 2.70
N ALA A 76 5.59 9.80 2.93
CA ALA A 76 6.97 10.01 3.34
C ALA A 76 7.30 9.30 4.65
N VAL A 77 6.49 9.52 5.71
CA VAL A 77 6.65 8.87 7.02
C VAL A 77 6.63 7.34 6.87
N SER A 78 5.69 6.77 6.10
CA SER A 78 5.60 5.33 5.85
C SER A 78 6.86 4.81 5.16
N SER A 79 7.36 5.51 4.14
CA SER A 79 8.54 5.11 3.38
C SER A 79 9.82 5.14 4.23
N PHE A 80 10.07 6.22 4.97
CA PHE A 80 11.21 6.30 5.90
C PHE A 80 11.07 5.32 7.06
N SER A 81 9.86 5.11 7.57
CA SER A 81 9.59 4.14 8.64
C SER A 81 9.86 2.72 8.20
N LYS A 82 9.52 2.32 6.96
CA LYS A 82 9.86 1.00 6.42
C LYS A 82 11.38 0.79 6.38
N LEU A 83 12.13 1.81 5.95
CA LEU A 83 13.59 1.76 5.89
C LEU A 83 14.19 1.57 7.29
N GLY A 84 13.78 2.39 8.26
CA GLY A 84 14.25 2.31 9.65
C GLY A 84 13.80 1.03 10.37
N ALA A 85 12.56 0.60 10.15
CA ALA A 85 12.00 -0.58 10.79
C ALA A 85 12.57 -1.89 10.23
N GLY A 86 12.92 -1.94 8.94
CA GLY A 86 13.68 -3.05 8.38
C GLY A 86 15.02 -3.22 9.12
N TRP A 87 15.77 -2.12 9.25
CA TRP A 87 17.04 -2.12 9.99
C TRP A 87 16.89 -2.51 11.47
N LEU A 88 15.84 -2.01 12.14
CA LEU A 88 15.57 -2.34 13.55
C LEU A 88 15.17 -3.81 13.70
N SER A 89 14.26 -4.29 12.86
CA SER A 89 13.71 -5.66 12.87
C SER A 89 14.78 -6.74 12.63
N ASP A 90 15.82 -6.43 11.87
CA ASP A 90 16.93 -7.36 11.61
C ASP A 90 17.82 -7.59 12.85
N GLY A 91 17.86 -6.62 13.77
CA GLY A 91 18.57 -6.74 15.05
C GLY A 91 17.73 -7.33 16.18
N LEU A 92 16.41 -7.42 16.01
CA LEU A 92 15.50 -7.90 17.05
C LEU A 92 15.36 -9.43 17.02
N ARG A 93 15.57 -10.07 18.17
CA ARG A 93 15.30 -11.50 18.35
C ARG A 93 13.79 -11.82 18.31
N ARG A 94 12.96 -10.84 18.67
CA ARG A 94 11.49 -10.90 18.63
C ARG A 94 10.92 -9.65 17.96
N ARG A 95 10.28 -9.85 16.82
CA ARG A 95 9.61 -8.88 15.94
C ARG A 95 8.12 -8.71 16.28
N LYS A 96 7.48 -9.69 16.93
CA LYS A 96 6.04 -9.67 17.22
C LYS A 96 5.56 -8.42 17.97
N PRO A 97 6.25 -7.92 19.03
CA PRO A 97 5.84 -6.70 19.72
C PRO A 97 5.89 -5.47 18.82
N LEU A 98 6.88 -5.38 17.94
CA LEU A 98 7.02 -4.28 16.99
C LEU A 98 5.86 -4.26 15.98
N VAL A 99 5.44 -5.44 15.50
CA VAL A 99 4.29 -5.57 14.61
C VAL A 99 2.98 -5.22 15.31
N LEU A 100 2.79 -5.69 16.56
CA LEU A 100 1.62 -5.33 17.37
C LEU A 100 1.53 -3.84 17.67
N LEU A 101 2.66 -3.19 17.97
CA LEU A 101 2.74 -1.75 18.12
C LEU A 101 2.28 -1.05 16.83
N GLY A 102 2.79 -1.48 15.68
CA GLY A 102 2.40 -0.90 14.40
C GLY A 102 0.92 -1.06 14.07
N TYR A 103 0.31 -2.21 14.38
CA TYR A 103 -1.15 -2.37 14.28
C TYR A 103 -1.89 -1.48 15.28
N GLY A 104 -1.44 -1.39 16.53
CA GLY A 104 -2.04 -0.51 17.55
C GLY A 104 -2.03 0.96 17.12
N LEU A 105 -0.92 1.44 16.56
CA LEU A 105 -0.82 2.81 16.04
C LEU A 105 -1.83 3.07 14.91
N THR A 106 -2.09 2.09 14.02
CA THR A 106 -3.14 2.25 13.00
C THR A 106 -4.56 2.31 13.57
N VAL A 107 -4.81 1.74 14.75
CA VAL A 107 -6.10 1.89 15.45
C VAL A 107 -6.20 3.28 16.08
N VAL A 108 -5.15 3.71 16.79
CA VAL A 108 -5.08 5.04 17.42
C VAL A 108 -5.25 6.17 16.39
N SER A 109 -4.72 5.98 15.18
CA SER A 109 -4.91 6.88 14.03
C SER A 109 -6.38 7.24 13.79
N GLN A 110 -7.29 6.25 13.84
CA GLN A 110 -8.71 6.48 13.58
C GLN A 110 -9.40 7.24 14.71
N ALA A 111 -8.97 7.03 15.95
CA ALA A 111 -9.48 7.76 17.09
C ALA A 111 -9.19 9.27 16.94
N PHE A 112 -8.02 9.64 16.39
CA PHE A 112 -7.72 11.04 16.09
C PHE A 112 -8.66 11.64 15.05
N PHE A 113 -9.03 10.91 13.99
CA PHE A 113 -10.01 11.39 13.02
C PHE A 113 -11.41 11.58 13.64
N ALA A 114 -11.84 10.64 14.49
CA ALA A 114 -13.14 10.71 15.16
C ALA A 114 -13.31 11.97 16.02
N ILE A 115 -12.24 12.43 16.68
CA ILE A 115 -12.27 13.62 17.54
C ILE A 115 -11.75 14.90 16.86
N ALA A 116 -11.30 14.81 15.60
CA ALA A 116 -10.72 15.95 14.91
C ALA A 116 -11.73 17.08 14.72
N SER A 117 -11.37 18.28 15.16
CA SER A 117 -12.12 19.53 14.89
C SER A 117 -11.43 20.43 13.86
N GLY A 118 -10.25 20.02 13.39
CA GLY A 118 -9.46 20.76 12.41
C GLY A 118 -8.27 19.96 11.90
N TRP A 119 -7.53 20.55 10.97
CA TRP A 119 -6.45 19.89 10.25
C TRP A 119 -5.30 19.32 11.11
N PRO A 120 -4.90 19.88 12.27
CA PRO A 120 -3.74 19.35 13.01
C PRO A 120 -3.93 17.92 13.50
N LEU A 121 -5.11 17.59 14.02
CA LEU A 121 -5.43 16.23 14.47
C LEU A 121 -5.57 15.24 13.30
N ILE A 122 -6.00 15.73 12.13
CA ILE A 122 -6.05 14.92 10.90
C ILE A 122 -4.63 14.57 10.45
N VAL A 123 -3.73 15.56 10.40
CA VAL A 123 -2.31 15.32 10.07
C VAL A 123 -1.68 14.36 11.08
N LEU A 124 -1.88 14.61 12.38
CA LEU A 124 -1.34 13.74 13.44
C LEU A 124 -1.86 12.30 13.31
N GLY A 125 -3.17 12.14 13.12
CA GLY A 125 -3.80 10.85 12.89
C GLY A 125 -3.19 10.11 11.71
N ARG A 126 -3.00 10.79 10.57
CA ARG A 126 -2.40 10.22 9.37
C ARG A 126 -0.95 9.79 9.60
N VAL A 127 -0.14 10.66 10.21
CA VAL A 127 1.27 10.38 10.54
C VAL A 127 1.39 9.16 11.45
N VAL A 128 0.58 9.10 12.51
CA VAL A 128 0.57 7.97 13.46
C VAL A 128 0.18 6.67 12.75
N GLY A 129 -0.83 6.71 11.89
CA GLY A 129 -1.25 5.54 11.10
C GLY A 129 -0.14 5.05 10.17
N TRP A 130 0.55 5.96 9.47
CA TRP A 130 1.55 5.59 8.46
C TRP A 130 2.87 5.17 9.08
N LEU A 131 3.23 5.76 10.22
CA LEU A 131 4.30 5.27 11.07
C LEU A 131 4.02 3.82 11.48
N GLY A 132 2.81 3.54 11.99
CA GLY A 132 2.39 2.19 12.34
C GLY A 132 2.45 1.20 11.18
N ARG A 133 1.92 1.60 10.01
CA ARG A 133 1.94 0.80 8.76
C ARG A 133 3.37 0.56 8.27
N GLY A 134 4.23 1.57 8.33
CA GLY A 134 5.63 1.48 7.89
C GLY A 134 6.46 0.57 8.78
N ILE A 135 6.26 0.65 10.11
CA ILE A 135 6.99 -0.18 11.07
C ILE A 135 6.60 -1.66 10.99
N ARG A 136 5.30 -1.96 10.83
CA ARG A 136 4.81 -3.35 10.90
C ARG A 136 5.15 -4.19 9.67
N ARG A 137 5.19 -3.61 8.47
CA ARG A 137 5.24 -4.36 7.19
C ARG A 137 6.51 -5.23 7.07
N PRO A 138 7.74 -4.70 7.19
CA PRO A 138 8.94 -5.52 7.01
C PRO A 138 9.03 -6.68 8.02
N ALA A 139 8.71 -6.38 9.29
CA ALA A 139 8.74 -7.35 10.37
C ALA A 139 7.69 -8.47 10.19
N ARG A 140 6.45 -8.11 9.79
CA ARG A 140 5.36 -9.05 9.51
C ARG A 140 5.70 -9.99 8.35
N ASP A 141 6.20 -9.43 7.24
CA ASP A 141 6.49 -10.21 6.04
C ASP A 141 7.65 -11.19 6.30
N ALA A 142 8.65 -10.78 7.08
CA ALA A 142 9.72 -11.66 7.51
C ALA A 142 9.21 -12.80 8.41
N MET A 143 8.33 -12.50 9.38
CA MET A 143 7.69 -13.53 10.22
C MET A 143 6.87 -14.53 9.39
N LEU A 144 6.16 -14.08 8.36
CA LEU A 144 5.43 -14.96 7.45
C LEU A 144 6.38 -15.88 6.67
N ALA A 145 7.45 -15.33 6.10
CA ALA A 145 8.45 -16.09 5.34
C ALA A 145 9.20 -17.13 6.18
N GLU A 146 9.40 -16.87 7.47
CA GLU A 146 10.04 -17.77 8.44
C GLU A 146 9.08 -18.85 8.96
N SER A 147 7.78 -18.59 8.97
CA SER A 147 6.77 -19.54 9.46
C SER A 147 6.39 -20.65 8.48
N ILE A 148 6.87 -20.58 7.23
CA ILE A 148 6.48 -21.45 6.12
C ILE A 148 7.70 -21.96 5.33
N ALA A 149 7.61 -23.21 4.87
CA ALA A 149 8.62 -23.83 4.03
C ALA A 149 8.82 -23.05 2.71
N ALA A 150 10.05 -23.01 2.20
CA ALA A 150 10.39 -22.21 1.01
C ALA A 150 9.50 -22.49 -0.21
N ALA A 151 9.11 -23.76 -0.41
CA ALA A 151 8.24 -24.18 -1.52
C ALA A 151 6.80 -23.65 -1.44
N ASP A 152 6.32 -23.30 -0.24
CA ASP A 152 4.94 -22.87 0.00
C ASP A 152 4.82 -21.36 0.28
N ARG A 153 5.93 -20.62 0.29
CA ARG A 153 5.93 -19.16 0.55
C ARG A 153 5.00 -18.42 -0.40
N GLY A 154 5.02 -18.74 -1.69
CA GLY A 154 4.14 -18.11 -2.67
C GLY A 154 2.65 -18.26 -2.32
N LYS A 155 2.23 -19.45 -1.86
CA LYS A 155 0.84 -19.69 -1.43
C LYS A 155 0.49 -18.89 -0.17
N ALA A 156 1.41 -18.84 0.80
CA ALA A 156 1.21 -18.13 2.05
C ALA A 156 1.14 -16.60 1.84
N PHE A 157 2.07 -16.04 1.06
CA PHE A 157 2.04 -14.62 0.67
C PHE A 157 0.84 -14.30 -0.21
N GLY A 158 0.43 -15.21 -1.10
CA GLY A 158 -0.77 -15.07 -1.92
C GLY A 158 -2.05 -15.03 -1.08
N PHE A 159 -2.21 -15.93 -0.11
CA PHE A 159 -3.35 -15.93 0.81
C PHE A 159 -3.39 -14.65 1.67
N HIS A 160 -2.23 -14.26 2.19
CA HIS A 160 -2.07 -13.02 2.93
C HIS A 160 -2.49 -11.79 2.09
N ARG A 161 -2.02 -11.71 0.84
CA ARG A 161 -2.34 -10.62 -0.09
C ARG A 161 -3.81 -10.63 -0.51
N ALA A 162 -4.43 -11.80 -0.66
CA ALA A 162 -5.87 -11.89 -0.90
C ALA A 162 -6.67 -11.30 0.27
N GLY A 163 -6.21 -11.51 1.51
CA GLY A 163 -6.74 -10.83 2.69
C GLY A 163 -6.65 -9.30 2.58
N ASP A 164 -5.46 -8.76 2.31
CA ASP A 164 -5.24 -7.31 2.09
C ASP A 164 -6.25 -6.76 1.04
N SER A 165 -6.31 -7.40 -0.13
CA SER A 165 -7.18 -6.98 -1.24
C SER A 165 -8.66 -7.02 -0.90
N LEU A 166 -9.13 -8.07 -0.22
CA LEU A 166 -10.51 -8.16 0.25
C LEU A 166 -10.82 -7.03 1.23
N GLY A 167 -9.89 -6.72 2.15
CA GLY A 167 -10.03 -5.59 3.07
C GLY A 167 -10.13 -4.26 2.35
N ALA A 168 -9.32 -4.05 1.32
CA ALA A 168 -9.31 -2.82 0.52
C ALA A 168 -10.57 -2.62 -0.33
N VAL A 169 -11.29 -3.68 -0.68
CA VAL A 169 -12.60 -3.58 -1.35
C VAL A 169 -13.73 -3.43 -0.34
N LEU A 170 -13.74 -4.25 0.72
CA LEU A 170 -14.82 -4.25 1.71
C LEU A 170 -14.83 -2.99 2.57
N GLY A 171 -13.66 -2.44 2.92
CA GLY A 171 -13.54 -1.24 3.75
C GLY A 171 -14.35 -0.05 3.21
N PRO A 172 -14.07 0.44 1.99
CA PRO A 172 -14.81 1.55 1.41
C PRO A 172 -16.30 1.24 1.21
N LEU A 173 -16.68 0.00 0.88
CA LEU A 173 -18.07 -0.41 0.73
C LEU A 173 -18.84 -0.37 2.06
N ILE A 174 -18.24 -0.90 3.14
CA ILE A 174 -18.80 -0.83 4.48
C ILE A 174 -18.88 0.64 4.92
N GLY A 175 -17.85 1.45 4.65
CA GLY A 175 -17.87 2.87 4.95
C GLY A 175 -19.01 3.61 4.26
N ALA A 176 -19.16 3.43 2.95
CA ALA A 176 -20.26 4.02 2.20
C ALA A 176 -21.63 3.55 2.71
N GLY A 177 -21.77 2.25 3.03
CA GLY A 177 -22.98 1.64 3.56
C GLY A 177 -23.36 2.18 4.94
N VAL A 178 -22.39 2.33 5.85
CA VAL A 178 -22.62 2.93 7.18
C VAL A 178 -23.10 4.36 7.05
N ILE A 179 -22.43 5.19 6.23
CA ILE A 179 -22.91 6.57 6.00
C ILE A 179 -24.33 6.57 5.40
N ALA A 180 -24.69 5.55 4.60
CA ALA A 180 -26.01 5.46 3.98
C ALA A 180 -27.09 5.14 5.01
N LEU A 181 -26.77 4.24 5.94
CA LEU A 181 -27.65 3.84 7.03
C LEU A 181 -27.86 4.96 8.04
N LEU A 182 -26.82 5.74 8.33
CA LEU A 182 -26.94 6.92 9.19
C LEU A 182 -27.79 7.99 8.50
N GLY A 183 -27.61 8.17 7.19
CA GLY A 183 -28.45 9.06 6.38
C GLY A 183 -28.15 10.56 6.59
N ARG A 184 -28.91 11.41 5.89
CA ARG A 184 -28.80 12.88 6.03
C ARG A 184 -29.51 13.33 7.31
N GLY A 185 -28.86 14.19 8.10
CA GLY A 185 -29.41 14.71 9.36
C GLY A 185 -29.15 13.82 10.59
N PHE A 186 -28.28 12.80 10.46
CA PHE A 186 -27.82 12.04 11.61
C PHE A 186 -26.88 12.89 12.48
N GLY A 187 -27.26 13.09 13.74
CA GLY A 187 -26.51 13.88 14.70
C GLY A 187 -26.78 15.38 14.59
N ALA A 188 -25.96 16.18 15.26
CA ALA A 188 -26.13 17.64 15.34
C ALA A 188 -25.56 18.39 14.13
N ASP A 189 -24.64 17.78 13.38
CA ASP A 189 -23.94 18.38 12.25
C ASP A 189 -23.58 17.35 11.17
N ASP A 190 -23.15 17.82 10.00
CA ASP A 190 -22.74 16.98 8.86
C ASP A 190 -21.49 16.12 9.14
N THR A 191 -20.79 16.37 10.26
CA THR A 191 -19.57 15.64 10.64
C THR A 191 -19.90 14.36 11.43
N ALA A 192 -21.05 14.30 12.10
CA ALA A 192 -21.41 13.24 13.03
C ALA A 192 -21.38 11.83 12.39
N ALA A 193 -21.89 11.69 11.17
CA ALA A 193 -21.87 10.41 10.46
C ALA A 193 -20.44 9.91 10.19
N PHE A 194 -19.54 10.81 9.78
CA PHE A 194 -18.13 10.48 9.56
C PHE A 194 -17.43 10.11 10.86
N ARG A 195 -17.69 10.82 11.95
CA ARG A 195 -17.10 10.53 13.28
C ARG A 195 -17.51 9.16 13.78
N VAL A 196 -18.78 8.80 13.65
CA VAL A 196 -19.26 7.44 13.99
C VAL A 196 -18.57 6.41 13.11
N LEU A 197 -18.38 6.67 11.82
CA LEU A 197 -17.65 5.76 10.95
C LEU A 197 -16.18 5.56 11.37
N PHE A 198 -15.46 6.62 11.76
CA PHE A 198 -14.11 6.51 12.30
C PHE A 198 -14.05 5.74 13.63
N LEU A 199 -15.09 5.85 14.47
CA LEU A 199 -15.19 5.02 15.69
C LEU A 199 -15.48 3.55 15.33
N LEU A 200 -16.34 3.29 14.35
CA LEU A 200 -16.62 1.94 13.88
C LEU A 200 -15.41 1.30 13.19
N SER A 201 -14.52 2.08 12.56
CA SER A 201 -13.27 1.57 11.97
C SER A 201 -12.27 1.07 12.99
N LEU A 202 -12.43 1.43 14.27
CA LEU A 202 -11.68 0.84 15.37
C LEU A 202 -11.97 -0.66 15.52
N VAL A 203 -13.19 -1.12 15.23
CA VAL A 203 -13.59 -2.53 15.39
C VAL A 203 -12.72 -3.47 14.55
N PRO A 204 -12.61 -3.32 13.21
CA PRO A 204 -11.68 -4.14 12.44
C PRO A 204 -10.23 -3.86 12.80
N GLY A 205 -9.88 -2.64 13.24
CA GLY A 205 -8.55 -2.34 13.75
C GLY A 205 -8.13 -3.22 14.94
N PHE A 206 -8.99 -3.28 15.96
CA PHE A 206 -8.78 -4.15 17.11
C PHE A 206 -8.84 -5.63 16.71
N ALA A 207 -9.75 -6.01 15.81
CA ALA A 207 -9.80 -7.38 15.29
C ALA A 207 -8.47 -7.79 14.64
N ALA A 208 -7.80 -6.89 13.91
CA ALA A 208 -6.47 -7.14 13.36
C ALA A 208 -5.41 -7.35 14.46
N VAL A 209 -5.39 -6.47 15.47
CA VAL A 209 -4.46 -6.58 16.61
C VAL A 209 -4.67 -7.92 17.35
N LEU A 210 -5.91 -8.30 17.60
CA LEU A 210 -6.26 -9.55 18.29
C LEU A 210 -5.93 -10.78 17.44
N ALA A 211 -6.28 -10.77 16.15
CA ALA A 211 -5.95 -11.85 15.22
C ALA A 211 -4.42 -12.07 15.15
N PHE A 212 -3.64 -11.00 15.02
CA PHE A 212 -2.19 -11.10 15.03
C PHE A 212 -1.65 -11.57 16.39
N GLY A 213 -2.13 -10.95 17.47
CA GLY A 213 -1.69 -11.25 18.83
C GLY A 213 -1.89 -12.70 19.22
N PHE A 214 -3.06 -13.28 18.92
CA PHE A 214 -3.41 -14.63 19.33
C PHE A 214 -3.08 -15.71 18.31
N MET A 215 -3.15 -15.44 17.00
CA MET A 215 -3.00 -16.49 15.99
C MET A 215 -1.59 -16.59 15.40
N VAL A 216 -0.87 -15.46 15.31
CA VAL A 216 0.47 -15.45 14.70
C VAL A 216 1.51 -15.93 15.72
N GLY A 217 2.09 -17.09 15.43
CA GLY A 217 3.25 -17.61 16.14
C GLY A 217 4.53 -16.89 15.70
N GLU A 218 5.41 -16.62 16.66
CA GLU A 218 6.74 -16.07 16.41
C GLU A 218 7.80 -17.16 16.57
N VAL A 219 8.67 -17.29 15.57
CA VAL A 219 9.89 -18.09 15.67
C VAL A 219 11.04 -17.13 15.96
N PRO A 220 11.79 -17.29 17.06
CA PRO A 220 12.93 -16.42 17.34
C PRO A 220 13.95 -16.46 16.20
N GLY A 221 14.16 -15.31 15.55
CA GLY A 221 15.12 -15.17 14.45
C GLY A 221 16.57 -15.13 14.95
N ARG A 222 17.51 -15.46 14.07
CA ARG A 222 18.92 -15.15 14.28
C ARG A 222 19.18 -13.71 13.82
N PRO A 223 19.84 -12.85 14.62
CA PRO A 223 20.20 -11.51 14.19
C PRO A 223 21.05 -11.57 12.92
N ILE A 224 20.67 -10.81 11.89
CA ILE A 224 21.43 -10.77 10.64
C ILE A 224 22.55 -9.73 10.78
N VAL A 225 23.75 -10.07 10.30
CA VAL A 225 24.91 -9.16 10.29
C VAL A 225 24.64 -8.00 9.33
N ARG A 226 24.75 -6.78 9.86
CA ARG A 226 24.47 -5.52 9.17
C ARG A 226 25.41 -5.30 7.99
N ARG A 227 24.88 -4.77 6.88
CA ARG A 227 25.67 -4.28 5.74
C ARG A 227 25.55 -2.76 5.61
N HIS A 228 26.57 -2.13 5.02
CA HIS A 228 26.58 -0.69 4.77
C HIS A 228 25.67 -0.33 3.58
N LEU A 229 24.47 0.20 3.88
CA LEU A 229 23.44 0.60 2.91
C LEU A 229 23.99 1.49 1.79
N ILE A 230 24.75 2.52 2.15
CA ILE A 230 25.29 3.53 1.21
C ILE A 230 26.23 2.90 0.18
N GLU A 231 27.02 1.91 0.59
CA GLU A 231 27.99 1.25 -0.30
C GLU A 231 27.28 0.35 -1.33
N SER A 232 26.20 -0.33 -0.93
CA SER A 232 25.36 -1.11 -1.85
C SER A 232 24.66 -0.23 -2.89
N VAL A 233 24.17 0.96 -2.50
CA VAL A 233 23.47 1.87 -3.43
C VAL A 233 24.39 2.42 -4.52
N ARG A 234 25.65 2.74 -4.19
CA ARG A 234 26.64 3.25 -5.16
C ARG A 234 27.02 2.23 -6.24
N LYS A 235 26.85 0.93 -5.97
CA LYS A 235 27.23 -0.17 -6.87
C LYS A 235 26.12 -0.56 -7.85
N PHE A 236 24.95 0.11 -7.83
CA PHE A 236 23.87 -0.25 -8.74
C PHE A 236 24.19 0.06 -10.20
N PRO A 237 23.77 -0.83 -11.13
CA PRO A 237 24.08 -0.69 -12.55
C PRO A 237 23.36 0.53 -13.14
N ILE A 238 23.98 1.19 -14.13
CA ILE A 238 23.43 2.37 -14.82
C ILE A 238 21.99 2.13 -15.33
N PRO A 239 21.66 0.97 -15.94
CA PRO A 239 20.29 0.65 -16.31
C PRO A 239 19.27 0.75 -15.16
N PHE A 240 19.63 0.32 -13.95
CA PHE A 240 18.75 0.42 -12.78
C PHE A 240 18.57 1.88 -12.35
N ARG A 241 19.65 2.68 -12.36
CA ARG A 241 19.58 4.11 -12.03
C ARG A 241 18.72 4.91 -13.00
N ARG A 242 18.78 4.61 -14.30
CA ARG A 242 17.94 5.22 -15.33
C ARG A 242 16.48 4.81 -15.20
N TYR A 243 16.24 3.53 -14.94
CA TYR A 243 14.91 3.03 -14.61
C TYR A 243 14.31 3.77 -13.41
N LEU A 244 15.08 3.92 -12.31
CA LEU A 244 14.65 4.70 -11.15
C LEU A 244 14.39 6.18 -11.47
N ALA A 245 15.12 6.78 -12.40
CA ALA A 245 14.83 8.15 -12.84
C ALA A 245 13.46 8.22 -13.54
N GLY A 246 13.13 7.25 -14.39
CA GLY A 246 11.81 7.16 -15.02
C GLY A 246 10.69 6.97 -13.99
N VAL A 247 10.89 6.05 -13.03
CA VAL A 247 9.97 5.82 -11.91
C VAL A 247 9.79 7.09 -11.09
N GLY A 248 10.86 7.79 -10.72
CA GLY A 248 10.76 9.02 -9.93
C GLY A 248 10.05 10.17 -10.66
N VAL A 249 10.26 10.31 -11.98
CA VAL A 249 9.53 11.31 -12.78
C VAL A 249 8.05 10.93 -12.90
N PHE A 250 7.74 9.64 -13.08
CA PHE A 250 6.36 9.16 -13.06
C PHE A 250 5.70 9.38 -11.69
N GLY A 251 6.38 8.99 -10.61
CA GLY A 251 5.90 9.13 -9.23
C GLY A 251 5.69 10.58 -8.80
N ALA A 252 6.37 11.55 -9.42
CA ALA A 252 6.03 12.97 -9.25
C ALA A 252 4.63 13.32 -9.77
N GLY A 253 3.98 12.45 -10.53
CA GLY A 253 2.58 12.52 -10.95
C GLY A 253 1.64 11.51 -10.28
N ASP A 254 2.16 10.53 -9.52
CA ASP A 254 1.35 9.53 -8.82
C ASP A 254 0.99 10.00 -7.40
N PHE A 255 0.11 11.00 -7.34
CA PHE A 255 -0.35 11.59 -6.09
C PHE A 255 -1.29 10.65 -5.33
N ALA A 256 -1.53 11.00 -4.06
CA ALA A 256 -2.39 10.23 -3.18
C ALA A 256 -3.81 10.03 -3.75
N HIS A 257 -4.20 8.76 -3.85
CA HIS A 257 -5.51 8.34 -4.37
C HIS A 257 -6.73 8.98 -3.69
N ALA A 258 -6.57 9.45 -2.45
CA ALA A 258 -7.62 10.20 -1.74
C ALA A 258 -8.02 11.49 -2.48
N LEU A 259 -7.14 12.08 -3.31
CA LEU A 259 -7.45 13.23 -4.16
C LEU A 259 -8.37 12.84 -5.33
N LEU A 260 -8.30 11.61 -5.86
CA LEU A 260 -9.29 11.11 -6.83
C LEU A 260 -10.67 11.03 -6.19
N VAL A 261 -10.73 10.52 -4.95
CA VAL A 261 -11.98 10.46 -4.18
C VAL A 261 -12.50 11.87 -3.88
N LEU A 262 -11.62 12.80 -3.53
CA LEU A 262 -11.97 14.20 -3.32
C LEU A 262 -12.61 14.83 -4.56
N VAL A 263 -11.98 14.70 -5.74
CA VAL A 263 -12.56 15.30 -6.96
C VAL A 263 -13.92 14.68 -7.30
N ALA A 264 -14.07 13.36 -7.14
CA ALA A 264 -15.35 12.70 -7.38
C ALA A 264 -16.44 13.22 -6.44
N ALA A 265 -16.13 13.37 -5.15
CA ALA A 265 -17.05 13.93 -4.18
C ALA A 265 -17.40 15.40 -4.51
N GLN A 266 -16.41 16.23 -4.88
CA GLN A 266 -16.63 17.64 -5.23
C GLN A 266 -17.53 17.78 -6.46
N LEU A 267 -17.23 17.05 -7.54
CA LEU A 267 -17.98 17.16 -8.79
C LEU A 267 -19.41 16.61 -8.67
N LEU A 268 -19.64 15.61 -7.81
CA LEU A 268 -20.97 15.06 -7.56
C LEU A 268 -21.77 15.84 -6.50
N SER A 269 -21.13 16.71 -5.71
CA SER A 269 -21.77 17.41 -4.60
C SER A 269 -22.91 18.32 -5.04
N ALA A 270 -22.80 18.97 -6.19
CA ALA A 270 -23.87 19.85 -6.69
C ALA A 270 -25.16 19.07 -7.01
N ALA A 271 -25.05 17.85 -7.53
CA ALA A 271 -26.19 17.02 -7.92
C ALA A 271 -26.73 16.15 -6.78
N HIS A 272 -25.86 15.72 -5.85
CA HIS A 272 -26.18 14.72 -4.83
C HIS A 272 -26.02 15.25 -3.39
N GLY A 273 -25.51 16.44 -3.16
CA GLY A 273 -25.12 16.92 -1.82
C GLY A 273 -23.86 16.25 -1.29
N VAL A 274 -23.19 16.89 -0.33
CA VAL A 274 -21.83 16.53 0.14
C VAL A 274 -21.75 15.09 0.65
N VAL A 275 -22.66 14.71 1.55
CA VAL A 275 -22.65 13.38 2.18
C VAL A 275 -22.83 12.28 1.14
N ALA A 276 -23.86 12.36 0.29
CA ALA A 276 -24.13 11.33 -0.71
C ALA A 276 -23.06 11.28 -1.81
N ALA A 277 -22.51 12.42 -2.19
CA ALA A 277 -21.39 12.48 -3.13
C ALA A 277 -20.14 11.76 -2.58
N ALA A 278 -19.81 11.95 -1.29
CA ALA A 278 -18.71 11.24 -0.64
C ALA A 278 -18.95 9.72 -0.60
N GLN A 279 -20.19 9.28 -0.36
CA GLN A 279 -20.54 7.86 -0.39
C GLN A 279 -20.37 7.25 -1.77
N ILE A 280 -20.88 7.92 -2.81
CA ILE A 280 -20.73 7.46 -4.20
C ILE A 280 -19.25 7.40 -4.56
N ALA A 281 -18.46 8.41 -4.20
CA ALA A 281 -17.02 8.41 -4.41
C ALA A 281 -16.31 7.24 -3.70
N ALA A 282 -16.71 6.91 -2.47
CA ALA A 282 -16.18 5.76 -1.73
C ALA A 282 -16.52 4.41 -2.41
N VAL A 283 -17.72 4.25 -2.98
CA VAL A 283 -18.09 3.05 -3.74
C VAL A 283 -17.29 2.95 -5.04
N ILE A 284 -17.13 4.06 -5.76
CA ILE A 284 -16.30 4.10 -6.98
C ILE A 284 -14.82 3.83 -6.64
N TYR A 285 -14.35 4.24 -5.47
CA TYR A 285 -13.02 3.90 -4.96
C TYR A 285 -12.86 2.39 -4.68
N ALA A 286 -13.89 1.73 -4.12
CA ALA A 286 -13.89 0.28 -4.01
C ALA A 286 -13.77 -0.41 -5.38
N LEU A 287 -14.44 0.11 -6.41
CA LEU A 287 -14.31 -0.39 -7.79
C LEU A 287 -12.86 -0.28 -8.28
N ARG A 288 -12.18 0.86 -8.06
CA ARG A 288 -10.74 0.99 -8.37
C ARG A 288 -9.92 -0.10 -7.68
N ASN A 289 -10.14 -0.34 -6.38
CA ASN A 289 -9.42 -1.37 -5.62
C ASN A 289 -9.69 -2.79 -6.13
N ALA A 290 -10.93 -3.07 -6.54
CA ALA A 290 -11.32 -4.33 -7.14
C ALA A 290 -10.65 -4.56 -8.50
N VAL A 291 -10.66 -3.54 -9.37
CA VAL A 291 -9.99 -3.61 -10.68
C VAL A 291 -8.48 -3.78 -10.53
N HIS A 292 -7.86 -3.01 -9.63
CA HIS A 292 -6.44 -3.15 -9.31
C HIS A 292 -6.09 -4.58 -8.88
N THR A 293 -6.85 -5.15 -7.94
CA THR A 293 -6.65 -6.51 -7.47
C THR A 293 -6.83 -7.53 -8.59
N ALA A 294 -7.91 -7.41 -9.37
CA ALA A 294 -8.21 -8.33 -10.46
C ALA A 294 -7.18 -8.28 -11.58
N ALA A 295 -6.61 -7.10 -11.86
CA ALA A 295 -5.63 -6.88 -12.93
C ALA A 295 -4.19 -7.26 -12.52
N SER A 296 -3.85 -7.26 -11.23
CA SER A 296 -2.47 -7.45 -10.77
C SER A 296 -1.84 -8.77 -11.26
N PHE A 297 -2.56 -9.89 -11.16
CA PHE A 297 -2.06 -11.19 -11.63
C PHE A 297 -2.02 -11.29 -13.17
N PRO A 298 -3.10 -10.99 -13.92
CA PRO A 298 -3.06 -11.00 -15.38
C PRO A 298 -1.97 -10.13 -15.98
N VAL A 299 -1.75 -8.93 -15.42
CA VAL A 299 -0.71 -8.01 -15.91
C VAL A 299 0.69 -8.58 -15.68
N GLY A 300 0.94 -9.15 -14.49
CA GLY A 300 2.20 -9.85 -14.21
C GLY A 300 2.46 -10.98 -15.22
N ALA A 301 1.46 -11.86 -15.44
CA ALA A 301 1.55 -12.97 -16.37
C ALA A 301 1.70 -12.53 -17.84
N LEU A 302 1.04 -11.44 -18.23
CA LEU A 302 1.18 -10.85 -19.57
C LEU A 302 2.59 -10.30 -19.77
N SER A 303 3.16 -9.65 -18.75
CA SER A 303 4.50 -9.05 -18.82
C SER A 303 5.62 -10.08 -19.06
N ASP A 304 5.42 -11.31 -18.60
CA ASP A 304 6.35 -12.41 -18.85
C ASP A 304 6.37 -12.83 -20.33
N ARG A 305 5.31 -12.52 -21.10
CA ARG A 305 5.18 -12.86 -22.53
C ARG A 305 5.61 -11.75 -23.48
N ILE A 306 5.17 -10.51 -23.21
CA ILE A 306 5.39 -9.37 -24.13
C ILE A 306 6.53 -8.43 -23.71
N GLY A 307 7.14 -8.70 -22.55
CA GLY A 307 8.26 -7.93 -22.00
C GLY A 307 7.81 -6.84 -21.02
N ARG A 308 8.49 -6.78 -19.87
CA ARG A 308 8.10 -5.91 -18.74
C ARG A 308 8.28 -4.41 -19.00
N ARG A 309 9.36 -4.00 -19.69
CA ARG A 309 9.67 -2.56 -19.91
C ARG A 309 8.63 -1.85 -20.76
N GLY A 310 8.28 -2.44 -21.91
CA GLY A 310 7.29 -1.87 -22.81
C GLY A 310 5.90 -1.81 -22.18
N LEU A 311 5.53 -2.87 -21.45
CA LEU A 311 4.25 -2.92 -20.73
C LEU A 311 4.19 -1.90 -19.58
N LEU A 312 5.29 -1.69 -18.84
CA LEU A 312 5.35 -0.64 -17.81
C LEU A 312 5.19 0.76 -18.42
N ALA A 313 5.91 1.07 -19.52
CA ALA A 313 5.74 2.35 -20.21
C ALA A 313 4.30 2.54 -20.72
N GLY A 314 3.66 1.47 -21.22
CA GLY A 314 2.24 1.47 -21.58
C GLY A 314 1.32 1.73 -20.37
N GLY A 315 1.64 1.16 -19.21
CA GLY A 315 0.96 1.45 -17.95
C GLY A 315 1.08 2.91 -17.53
N TYR A 316 2.27 3.51 -17.63
CA TYR A 316 2.46 4.92 -17.35
C TYR A 316 1.67 5.84 -18.30
N LEU A 317 1.61 5.49 -19.59
CA LEU A 317 0.78 6.21 -20.57
C LEU A 317 -0.73 6.04 -20.28
N LEU A 318 -1.16 4.86 -19.80
CA LEU A 318 -2.53 4.64 -19.34
C LEU A 318 -2.84 5.53 -18.13
N GLY A 319 -1.91 5.66 -17.18
CA GLY A 319 -2.00 6.60 -16.06
C GLY A 319 -2.16 8.03 -16.54
N ALA A 320 -1.28 8.48 -17.44
CA ALA A 320 -1.36 9.83 -18.02
C ALA A 320 -2.70 10.08 -18.73
N GLY A 321 -3.17 9.15 -19.55
CA GLY A 321 -4.48 9.25 -20.22
C GLY A 321 -5.65 9.29 -19.24
N THR A 322 -5.56 8.54 -18.14
CA THR A 322 -6.55 8.59 -17.04
C THR A 322 -6.57 9.98 -16.40
N MET A 323 -5.40 10.58 -16.15
CA MET A 323 -5.30 11.94 -15.61
C MET A 323 -5.83 13.00 -16.58
N VAL A 324 -5.60 12.86 -17.88
CA VAL A 324 -6.25 13.72 -18.89
C VAL A 324 -7.78 13.61 -18.81
N GLY A 325 -8.32 12.40 -18.65
CA GLY A 325 -9.75 12.19 -18.45
C GLY A 325 -10.31 12.91 -17.21
N PHE A 326 -9.60 12.83 -16.08
CA PHE A 326 -9.97 13.60 -14.88
C PHE A 326 -9.84 15.11 -15.08
N ALA A 327 -8.78 15.58 -15.73
CA ALA A 327 -8.57 16.99 -16.03
C ALA A 327 -9.72 17.58 -16.87
N LEU A 328 -10.12 16.89 -17.94
CA LEU A 328 -11.23 17.31 -18.81
C LEU A 328 -12.56 17.27 -18.07
N THR A 329 -12.82 16.22 -17.29
CA THR A 329 -14.06 16.11 -16.49
C THR A 329 -14.15 17.25 -15.47
N ALA A 330 -13.05 17.55 -14.79
CA ALA A 330 -12.97 18.63 -13.82
C ALA A 330 -13.08 20.03 -14.45
N ALA A 331 -12.48 20.25 -15.63
CA ALA A 331 -12.51 21.53 -16.32
C ALA A 331 -13.88 21.85 -16.93
N THR A 332 -14.58 20.84 -17.44
CA THR A 332 -15.90 21.00 -18.09
C THR A 332 -17.07 20.92 -17.10
N GLY A 333 -16.85 20.35 -15.91
CA GLY A 333 -17.91 20.05 -14.95
C GLY A 333 -18.84 18.91 -15.40
N ALA A 334 -18.54 18.23 -16.51
CA ALA A 334 -19.37 17.19 -17.12
C ALA A 334 -19.26 15.84 -16.38
N ALA A 335 -19.32 15.87 -15.05
CA ALA A 335 -19.18 14.69 -14.21
C ALA A 335 -20.48 13.89 -14.14
N SER A 336 -20.36 12.58 -14.32
CA SER A 336 -21.42 11.61 -14.06
C SER A 336 -20.85 10.40 -13.35
N VAL A 337 -21.69 9.71 -12.58
CA VAL A 337 -21.29 8.49 -11.85
C VAL A 337 -20.67 7.44 -12.79
N PRO A 338 -21.24 7.14 -13.98
CA PRO A 338 -20.64 6.17 -14.90
C PRO A 338 -19.28 6.61 -15.44
N LEU A 339 -19.11 7.90 -15.79
CA LEU A 339 -17.83 8.42 -16.29
C LEU A 339 -16.75 8.31 -15.21
N LEU A 340 -17.05 8.73 -13.98
CA LEU A 340 -16.11 8.61 -12.87
C LEU A 340 -15.80 7.15 -12.55
N ALA A 341 -16.77 6.24 -12.63
CA ALA A 341 -16.53 4.80 -12.46
C ALA A 341 -15.54 4.25 -13.49
N VAL A 342 -15.65 4.66 -14.77
CA VAL A 342 -14.70 4.29 -15.82
C VAL A 342 -13.31 4.84 -15.50
N LEU A 343 -13.19 6.12 -15.15
CA LEU A 343 -11.89 6.73 -14.83
C LEU A 343 -11.21 6.06 -13.63
N PHE A 344 -11.97 5.69 -12.59
CA PHE A 344 -11.45 4.96 -11.43
C PHE A 344 -11.08 3.51 -11.76
N ALA A 345 -11.81 2.84 -12.66
CA ALA A 345 -11.44 1.52 -13.14
C ALA A 345 -10.11 1.58 -13.92
N LEU A 346 -9.95 2.58 -14.81
CA LEU A 346 -8.68 2.83 -15.52
C LEU A 346 -7.55 3.16 -14.53
N ALA A 347 -7.85 3.92 -13.47
CA ALA A 347 -6.92 4.18 -12.39
C ALA A 347 -6.44 2.86 -11.76
N GLY A 348 -7.36 2.01 -11.32
CA GLY A 348 -7.03 0.70 -10.76
C GLY A 348 -6.19 -0.15 -11.71
N ALA A 349 -6.47 -0.11 -13.01
CA ALA A 349 -5.73 -0.85 -14.03
C ALA A 349 -4.28 -0.35 -14.17
N TYR A 350 -4.03 0.96 -14.26
CA TYR A 350 -2.65 1.45 -14.41
C TYR A 350 -1.83 1.17 -13.14
N ILE A 351 -2.44 1.29 -11.95
CA ILE A 351 -1.75 1.06 -10.68
C ILE A 351 -1.38 -0.43 -10.54
N ALA A 352 -2.22 -1.33 -11.05
CA ALA A 352 -1.87 -2.75 -11.13
C ALA A 352 -0.67 -3.01 -12.05
N VAL A 353 -0.52 -2.25 -13.13
CA VAL A 353 0.65 -2.34 -14.03
C VAL A 353 1.90 -1.82 -13.34
N GLU A 354 1.82 -0.64 -12.75
CA GLU A 354 2.91 -0.03 -12.01
C GLU A 354 3.43 -0.95 -10.90
N GLU A 355 2.60 -1.31 -9.93
CA GLU A 355 3.02 -2.09 -8.76
C GLU A 355 3.60 -3.45 -9.16
N ALA A 356 2.99 -4.14 -10.12
CA ALA A 356 3.44 -5.46 -10.55
C ALA A 356 4.77 -5.39 -11.31
N LEU A 357 4.92 -4.42 -12.21
CA LEU A 357 6.05 -4.40 -13.15
C LEU A 357 7.25 -3.65 -12.62
N GLU A 358 7.08 -2.65 -11.75
CA GLU A 358 8.21 -2.00 -11.10
C GLU A 358 8.98 -2.96 -10.19
N ALA A 359 8.24 -3.74 -9.39
CA ALA A 359 8.84 -4.75 -8.53
C ALA A 359 9.54 -5.86 -9.33
N ALA A 360 8.94 -6.28 -10.45
CA ALA A 360 9.50 -7.33 -11.29
C ALA A 360 10.73 -6.85 -12.08
N LEU A 361 10.69 -5.65 -12.68
CA LEU A 361 11.85 -5.06 -13.36
C LEU A 361 13.01 -4.79 -12.42
N THR A 362 12.74 -4.42 -11.17
CA THR A 362 13.77 -4.29 -10.14
C THR A 362 14.52 -5.60 -9.90
N ALA A 363 13.80 -6.74 -9.87
CA ALA A 363 14.41 -8.07 -9.72
C ALA A 363 15.28 -8.46 -10.93
N ASP A 364 14.87 -8.06 -12.13
CA ASP A 364 15.55 -8.35 -13.39
C ASP A 364 16.81 -7.47 -13.56
N LEU A 365 16.73 -6.19 -13.18
CA LEU A 365 17.83 -5.22 -13.26
C LEU A 365 18.88 -5.41 -12.16
N VAL A 366 18.51 -6.05 -11.05
CA VAL A 366 19.43 -6.43 -9.96
C VAL A 366 19.35 -7.94 -9.72
N PRO A 367 20.03 -8.76 -10.54
CA PRO A 367 20.00 -10.23 -10.42
C PRO A 367 20.65 -10.74 -9.12
N ASP A 368 21.60 -9.99 -8.58
CA ASP A 368 22.30 -10.33 -7.34
C ASP A 368 21.32 -10.36 -6.15
N ARG A 369 20.99 -11.58 -5.72
CA ARG A 369 20.09 -11.85 -4.59
C ARG A 369 20.53 -11.17 -3.31
N THR A 370 21.82 -10.89 -3.14
CA THR A 370 22.34 -10.26 -1.93
C THR A 370 22.12 -8.76 -1.87
N ASN A 371 21.84 -8.10 -3.00
CA ASN A 371 21.55 -6.67 -3.11
C ASN A 371 20.10 -6.34 -3.50
N ARG A 372 19.26 -7.34 -3.82
CA ARG A 372 17.84 -7.15 -4.17
C ARG A 372 17.02 -6.44 -3.10
N GLY A 373 17.24 -6.77 -1.81
CA GLY A 373 16.54 -6.10 -0.71
C GLY A 373 16.80 -4.59 -0.71
N THR A 374 18.05 -4.19 -0.91
CA THR A 374 18.44 -2.78 -1.05
C THR A 374 17.83 -2.14 -2.30
N ALA A 375 17.77 -2.86 -3.42
CA ALA A 375 17.18 -2.35 -4.66
C ALA A 375 15.67 -2.04 -4.49
N TYR A 376 14.92 -2.94 -3.86
CA TYR A 376 13.52 -2.69 -3.48
C TYR A 376 13.38 -1.53 -2.49
N GLY A 377 14.32 -1.38 -1.54
CA GLY A 377 14.36 -0.25 -0.62
C GLY A 377 14.59 1.09 -1.31
N VAL A 378 15.46 1.13 -2.32
CA VAL A 378 15.70 2.35 -3.13
C VAL A 378 14.49 2.66 -4.00
N LEU A 379 13.90 1.65 -4.68
CA LEU A 379 12.65 1.83 -5.42
C LEU A 379 11.56 2.45 -4.54
N GLY A 380 11.33 1.85 -3.36
CA GLY A 380 10.34 2.37 -2.41
C GLY A 380 10.65 3.78 -1.91
N THR A 381 11.92 4.15 -1.75
CA THR A 381 12.32 5.53 -1.43
C THR A 381 12.00 6.49 -2.58
N VAL A 382 12.27 6.09 -3.83
CA VAL A 382 11.97 6.92 -5.01
C VAL A 382 10.47 7.14 -5.14
N ASN A 383 9.64 6.10 -5.00
CA ASN A 383 8.19 6.24 -5.02
C ASN A 383 7.72 7.13 -3.86
N GLY A 384 8.15 6.87 -2.63
CA GLY A 384 7.74 7.69 -1.49
C GLY A 384 8.12 9.18 -1.58
N VAL A 385 9.25 9.51 -2.22
CA VAL A 385 9.59 10.92 -2.52
C VAL A 385 8.72 11.47 -3.64
N GLY A 386 8.47 10.67 -4.68
CA GLY A 386 7.51 10.96 -5.74
C GLY A 386 6.13 11.30 -5.19
N ASP A 387 5.54 10.40 -4.41
CA ASP A 387 4.21 10.52 -3.79
C ASP A 387 4.10 11.80 -2.95
N LEU A 388 5.14 12.12 -2.16
CA LEU A 388 5.21 13.33 -1.35
C LEU A 388 5.20 14.59 -2.23
N VAL A 389 6.07 14.65 -3.24
CA VAL A 389 6.15 15.78 -4.17
C VAL A 389 4.84 15.92 -4.93
N SER A 390 4.33 14.83 -5.48
CA SER A 390 3.12 14.79 -6.29
C SER A 390 1.90 15.25 -5.49
N SER A 391 1.65 14.64 -4.32
CA SER A 391 0.50 14.97 -3.49
C SER A 391 0.52 16.41 -2.99
N SER A 392 1.72 16.93 -2.68
CA SER A 392 1.89 18.33 -2.27
C SER A 392 1.63 19.30 -3.41
N VAL A 393 2.18 19.03 -4.61
CA VAL A 393 2.01 19.90 -5.79
C VAL A 393 0.56 19.85 -6.28
N VAL A 394 -0.02 18.66 -6.44
CA VAL A 394 -1.41 18.48 -6.86
C VAL A 394 -2.36 19.13 -5.85
N GLY A 395 -2.13 18.94 -4.55
CA GLY A 395 -2.91 19.59 -3.50
C GLY A 395 -2.81 21.13 -3.53
N ALA A 396 -1.65 21.69 -3.84
CA ALA A 396 -1.46 23.14 -3.98
C ALA A 396 -2.14 23.68 -5.26
N LEU A 397 -2.00 22.99 -6.40
CA LEU A 397 -2.64 23.36 -7.67
C LEU A 397 -4.17 23.33 -7.57
N TRP A 398 -4.72 22.55 -6.64
CA TRP A 398 -6.14 22.50 -6.34
C TRP A 398 -6.73 23.87 -5.92
N ALA A 399 -5.90 24.80 -5.41
CA ALA A 399 -6.33 26.16 -5.08
C ALA A 399 -6.74 26.98 -6.32
N ILE A 400 -6.17 26.65 -7.48
CA ILE A 400 -6.53 27.24 -8.78
C ILE A 400 -7.65 26.42 -9.43
N GLY A 401 -7.59 25.10 -9.27
CA GLY A 401 -8.67 24.18 -9.63
C GLY A 401 -8.17 22.75 -9.79
N PRO A 402 -9.02 21.74 -9.56
CA PRO A 402 -8.64 20.32 -9.62
C PRO A 402 -8.04 19.91 -10.97
N ALA A 403 -8.51 20.49 -12.07
CA ALA A 403 -8.01 20.19 -13.42
C ALA A 403 -6.50 20.41 -13.56
N TRP A 404 -5.95 21.45 -12.94
CA TRP A 404 -4.51 21.76 -13.02
C TRP A 404 -3.64 20.71 -12.33
N GLY A 405 -4.11 20.16 -11.21
CA GLY A 405 -3.44 19.04 -10.55
C GLY A 405 -3.34 17.82 -11.47
N PHE A 406 -4.42 17.48 -12.16
CA PHE A 406 -4.43 16.37 -13.11
C PHE A 406 -3.62 16.64 -14.38
N VAL A 407 -3.57 17.88 -14.87
CA VAL A 407 -2.68 18.25 -16.00
C VAL A 407 -1.22 18.05 -15.61
N TYR A 408 -0.83 18.51 -14.42
CA TYR A 408 0.51 18.29 -13.89
C TYR A 408 0.86 16.79 -13.78
N ALA A 409 -0.06 15.99 -13.23
CA ALA A 409 0.11 14.54 -13.12
C ALA A 409 0.23 13.88 -14.50
N ALA A 410 -0.63 14.24 -15.46
CA ALA A 410 -0.56 13.72 -16.83
C ALA A 410 0.78 14.03 -17.51
N ALA A 411 1.29 15.26 -17.33
CA ALA A 411 2.56 15.68 -17.93
C ALA A 411 3.76 14.90 -17.34
N THR A 412 3.82 14.77 -16.02
CA THR A 412 4.89 14.06 -15.32
C THR A 412 4.84 12.56 -15.58
N MET A 413 3.66 11.93 -15.55
CA MET A 413 3.47 10.52 -15.93
C MET A 413 3.91 10.25 -17.38
N THR A 414 3.58 11.15 -18.32
CA THR A 414 4.02 11.05 -19.73
C THR A 414 5.54 11.17 -19.85
N ALA A 415 6.15 12.11 -19.11
CA ALA A 415 7.59 12.26 -19.08
C ALA A 415 8.28 11.02 -18.47
N GLY A 416 7.72 10.44 -17.41
CA GLY A 416 8.20 9.20 -16.80
C GLY A 416 8.12 8.02 -17.78
N ALA A 417 7.03 7.90 -18.53
CA ALA A 417 6.88 6.92 -19.61
C ALA A 417 7.99 7.07 -20.66
N ALA A 418 8.25 8.29 -21.13
CA ALA A 418 9.32 8.56 -22.07
C ALA A 418 10.69 8.16 -21.51
N VAL A 419 11.03 8.59 -20.29
CA VAL A 419 12.32 8.29 -19.64
C VAL A 419 12.51 6.79 -19.42
N SER A 420 11.45 6.08 -19.00
CA SER A 420 11.48 4.62 -18.81
C SER A 420 11.70 3.84 -20.12
N HIS A 421 11.34 4.44 -21.26
CA HIS A 421 11.47 3.87 -22.60
C HIS A 421 12.77 4.28 -23.31
N LEU A 422 13.50 5.30 -22.84
CA LEU A 422 14.74 5.75 -23.48
C LEU A 422 15.77 4.61 -23.50
N ARG A 423 16.08 4.14 -24.72
CA ARG A 423 17.01 3.05 -25.00
C ARG A 423 18.45 3.45 -24.70
N ARG A 424 19.21 2.48 -24.18
CA ARG A 424 20.68 2.42 -24.01
C ARG A 424 21.19 3.06 -22.73
#